data_AF-A0A3D0Q5N8-F1
#
_entry.id   AF-A0A3D0Q5N8-F1
#
_cell.length_a   1.000
_cell.length_b   1.000
_cell.length_c   1.000
_cell.angle_alpha   90.00
_cell.angle_beta   90.00
_cell.angle_gamma   90.00
#
_symmetry.space_group_name_H-M   'P 1'
#
loop_
_entity.id
_entity.type
_entity.pdbx_description
1 polymer ?
#
loop_
_entity_poly.entity_id
_entity_poly.type
_entity_poly.pdbx_seq_one_letter_code
_entity_poly.pdbx_strand_id
1 'polypeptide(L)'
;MGPNAVLTTGREAYNSLFSTDAEWAHLFAHGDVWKLLWRYRRAAVKELHSSLSKTHYARLVSRYCPGITAADFLPYRAGIRAQAVDRKGVLVHDFKFVESNHALHVGNAPSPAATSALPIADEIINRLF
;
A
#
# COMPACT_ATOMS: atom_id res chain seq x y z
N MET A 1 -9.25 -12.08 6.20
CA MET A 1 -7.83 -11.71 5.98
C MET A 1 -7.58 -11.62 4.48
N GLY A 2 -6.67 -10.77 4.03
CA GLY A 2 -6.23 -10.71 2.63
C GLY A 2 -4.69 -10.74 2.51
N PRO A 3 -4.15 -10.88 1.29
CA PRO A 3 -2.73 -10.68 1.00
C PRO A 3 -2.22 -9.32 1.51
N ASN A 4 -0.90 -9.16 1.60
CA ASN A 4 -0.32 -7.87 1.99
C ASN A 4 -0.31 -6.91 0.78
N ALA A 5 0.37 -5.76 0.90
CA ALA A 5 0.44 -4.78 -0.18
C ALA A 5 1.10 -5.35 -1.46
N VAL A 6 0.36 -5.27 -2.57
CA VAL A 6 0.85 -5.44 -3.95
C VAL A 6 0.79 -4.07 -4.64
N LEU A 7 1.71 -3.77 -5.55
CA LEU A 7 1.63 -2.55 -6.35
C LEU A 7 0.38 -2.61 -7.25
N THR A 8 -0.53 -1.66 -7.08
CA THR A 8 -1.58 -1.38 -8.06
C THR A 8 -1.20 -0.19 -8.95
N THR A 9 -1.96 -0.02 -10.04
CA THR A 9 -1.43 0.34 -11.43
C THR A 9 -2.12 1.79 -11.52
N GLY A 10 -3.42 1.90 -11.19
CA GLY A 10 -4.20 3.13 -11.04
C GLY A 10 -4.68 3.34 -9.59
N ARG A 11 -4.98 4.60 -9.24
CA ARG A 11 -5.33 5.06 -7.88
C ARG A 11 -6.66 4.54 -7.36
N GLU A 12 -7.58 4.17 -8.25
CA GLU A 12 -8.94 3.72 -7.93
C GLU A 12 -9.22 2.27 -8.36
N ALA A 13 -8.15 1.47 -8.52
CA ALA A 13 -8.19 0.06 -8.89
C ALA A 13 -8.73 -0.87 -7.76
N TYR A 14 -9.88 -0.55 -7.17
CA TYR A 14 -10.48 -1.29 -6.05
C TYR A 14 -11.08 -2.65 -6.44
N ASN A 15 -11.35 -2.84 -7.73
CA ASN A 15 -12.03 -4.02 -8.29
C ASN A 15 -11.08 -5.02 -8.98
N SER A 16 -9.82 -4.65 -9.20
CA SER A 16 -8.85 -5.42 -9.99
C SER A 16 -7.42 -5.03 -9.64
N LEU A 17 -6.46 -5.95 -9.74
CA LEU A 17 -5.04 -5.61 -9.66
C LEU A 17 -4.58 -4.71 -10.83
N PHE A 18 -5.32 -4.72 -11.94
CA PHE A 18 -5.04 -4.00 -13.18
C PHE A 18 -6.21 -3.06 -13.49
N SER A 19 -5.96 -1.74 -13.59
CA SER A 19 -6.94 -0.80 -14.13
C SER A 19 -6.65 -0.54 -15.62
N THR A 20 -7.67 -0.11 -16.36
CA THR A 20 -7.62 0.14 -17.81
C THR A 20 -7.08 1.52 -18.18
N ASP A 21 -6.72 2.35 -17.20
CA ASP A 21 -6.56 3.78 -17.36
C ASP A 21 -5.11 4.19 -17.64
N ALA A 22 -4.90 5.35 -18.25
CA ALA A 22 -3.56 5.84 -18.58
C ALA A 22 -2.68 6.20 -17.35
N GLU A 23 -3.22 6.17 -16.12
CA GLU A 23 -2.48 6.45 -14.88
C GLU A 23 -1.21 5.59 -14.73
N TRP A 24 -1.25 4.36 -15.23
CA TRP A 24 -0.11 3.45 -15.21
C TRP A 24 1.10 3.95 -16.00
N ALA A 25 0.87 4.66 -17.11
CA ALA A 25 1.97 5.30 -17.85
C ALA A 25 2.61 6.42 -17.02
N HIS A 26 1.82 7.20 -16.28
CA HIS A 26 2.32 8.20 -15.35
C HIS A 26 3.07 7.58 -14.16
N LEU A 27 2.60 6.45 -13.64
CA LEU A 27 3.29 5.71 -12.57
C LEU A 27 4.68 5.23 -13.04
N PHE A 28 4.74 4.56 -14.19
CA PHE A 28 5.99 4.01 -14.73
C PHE A 28 6.93 5.05 -15.36
N ALA A 29 6.45 6.26 -15.67
CA ALA A 29 7.30 7.39 -16.08
C ALA A 29 8.25 7.86 -14.95
N HIS A 30 7.89 7.62 -13.67
CA HIS A 30 8.77 7.95 -12.56
C HIS A 30 9.85 6.88 -12.35
N GLY A 31 11.12 7.24 -12.63
CA GLY A 31 12.29 6.38 -12.41
C GLY A 31 12.44 5.81 -10.99
N ASP A 32 11.80 6.43 -10.01
CA ASP A 32 11.81 5.98 -8.60
C ASP A 32 10.94 4.73 -8.36
N VAL A 33 9.90 4.52 -9.17
CA VAL A 33 9.07 3.29 -9.12
C VAL A 33 9.88 2.08 -9.57
N TRP A 34 10.79 2.24 -10.53
CA TRP A 34 11.70 1.17 -10.96
C TRP A 34 12.73 0.82 -9.89
N LYS A 35 13.24 1.82 -9.16
CA LYS A 35 14.12 1.61 -7.98
C LYS A 35 13.37 0.84 -6.88
N LEU A 36 12.13 1.23 -6.58
CA LEU A 36 11.24 0.56 -5.63
C LEU A 36 11.01 -0.91 -6.03
N LEU A 37 10.57 -1.15 -7.26
CA LEU A 37 10.29 -2.49 -7.76
C LEU A 37 11.53 -3.37 -7.73
N TRP A 38 12.71 -2.86 -8.14
CA TRP A 38 13.96 -3.62 -8.05
C TRP A 38 14.35 -3.95 -6.61
N ARG A 39 14.24 -2.98 -5.69
CA ARG A 39 14.57 -3.12 -4.26
C ARG A 39 13.67 -4.15 -3.57
N TYR A 40 12.37 -4.09 -3.81
CA TYR A 40 11.36 -4.92 -3.13
C TYR A 40 10.87 -6.13 -3.96
N ARG A 41 11.51 -6.44 -5.11
CA ARG A 41 11.09 -7.50 -6.07
C ARG A 41 10.69 -8.84 -5.45
N ARG A 42 11.41 -9.30 -4.43
CA ARG A 42 11.10 -10.55 -3.71
C ARG A 42 9.76 -10.51 -2.98
N ALA A 43 9.42 -9.38 -2.37
CA ALA A 43 8.12 -9.16 -1.74
C ALA A 43 7.03 -8.97 -2.80
N ALA A 44 7.28 -8.13 -3.82
CA ALA A 44 6.32 -7.87 -4.90
C ALA A 44 5.86 -9.16 -5.60
N VAL A 45 6.79 -10.06 -5.99
CA VAL A 45 6.45 -11.35 -6.62
C VAL A 45 5.69 -12.28 -5.67
N LYS A 46 6.09 -12.35 -4.38
CA LYS A 46 5.44 -13.20 -3.37
C LYS A 46 4.00 -12.75 -3.08
N GLU A 47 3.79 -11.46 -2.87
CA GLU A 47 2.46 -10.93 -2.58
C GLU A 47 1.58 -10.93 -3.84
N LEU A 48 2.13 -10.68 -5.04
CA LEU A 48 1.40 -10.84 -6.31
C LEU A 48 0.91 -12.29 -6.50
N HIS A 49 1.76 -13.28 -6.27
CA HIS A 49 1.36 -14.69 -6.29
C HIS A 49 0.28 -15.01 -5.25
N SER A 50 0.34 -14.37 -4.07
CA SER A 50 -0.67 -14.52 -3.02
C SER A 50 -2.02 -13.87 -3.39
N SER A 51 -2.01 -12.76 -4.13
CA SER A 51 -3.21 -12.09 -4.64
C SER A 51 -3.85 -12.78 -5.84
N LEU A 52 -3.04 -13.44 -6.69
CA LEU A 52 -3.54 -14.21 -7.83
C LEU A 52 -4.02 -15.63 -7.46
N SER A 53 -3.48 -16.24 -6.39
CA SER A 53 -3.77 -17.62 -6.01
C SER A 53 -4.43 -17.73 -4.63
N LYS A 54 -5.78 -17.81 -4.61
CA LYS A 54 -6.56 -18.12 -3.41
C LYS A 54 -6.04 -19.37 -2.68
N THR A 55 -5.65 -20.41 -3.43
CA THR A 55 -5.12 -21.67 -2.90
C THR A 55 -3.73 -21.51 -2.25
N HIS A 56 -2.87 -20.66 -2.80
CA HIS A 56 -1.60 -20.32 -2.13
C HIS A 56 -1.87 -19.52 -0.85
N TYR A 57 -2.74 -18.51 -0.92
CA TYR A 57 -3.09 -17.69 0.22
C TYR A 57 -3.74 -18.51 1.36
N ALA A 58 -4.61 -19.48 1.04
CA ALA A 58 -5.19 -20.40 2.02
C ALA A 58 -4.12 -21.19 2.79
N ARG A 59 -3.09 -21.69 2.10
CA ARG A 59 -1.93 -22.39 2.69
C ARG A 59 -0.99 -21.48 3.49
N LEU A 60 -1.14 -20.17 3.41
CA LEU A 60 -0.47 -19.20 4.28
C LEU A 60 -1.33 -18.88 5.51
N VAL A 61 -2.64 -18.67 5.34
CA VAL A 61 -3.57 -18.39 6.47
C VAL A 61 -3.76 -19.63 7.36
N SER A 62 -3.73 -20.84 6.80
CA SER A 62 -3.88 -22.10 7.58
C SER A 62 -2.78 -22.35 8.61
N ARG A 63 -1.67 -21.61 8.54
CA ARG A 63 -0.60 -21.58 9.56
C ARG A 63 -0.99 -20.82 10.83
N TYR A 64 -1.98 -19.92 10.73
CA TYR A 64 -2.49 -19.10 11.81
C TYR A 64 -3.92 -19.51 12.22
N CYS A 65 -4.70 -20.05 11.28
CA CYS A 65 -6.05 -20.56 11.50
C CYS A 65 -6.18 -21.96 10.85
N PRO A 66 -5.80 -23.04 11.54
CA PRO A 66 -5.90 -24.40 11.02
C PRO A 66 -7.33 -24.76 10.59
N GLY A 67 -7.46 -25.54 9.52
CA GLY A 67 -8.75 -25.95 8.95
C GLY A 67 -9.29 -25.02 7.85
N ILE A 68 -8.82 -23.77 7.73
CA ILE A 68 -9.28 -22.87 6.65
C ILE A 68 -8.84 -23.35 5.26
N THR A 69 -9.73 -23.24 4.30
CA THR A 69 -9.54 -23.67 2.90
C THR A 69 -9.65 -22.49 1.93
N ALA A 70 -9.48 -22.74 0.63
CA ALA A 70 -9.73 -21.74 -0.40
C ALA A 70 -11.23 -21.47 -0.67
N ALA A 71 -12.13 -22.36 -0.21
CA ALA A 71 -13.58 -22.20 -0.37
C ALA A 71 -14.18 -21.19 0.63
N ASP A 72 -13.57 -21.04 1.80
CA ASP A 72 -14.00 -20.11 2.86
C ASP A 72 -13.73 -18.64 2.50
N PHE A 73 -13.04 -18.37 1.40
CA PHE A 73 -12.69 -17.02 0.93
C PHE A 73 -13.76 -16.44 0.00
N LEU A 74 -14.78 -15.85 0.62
CA LEU A 74 -15.74 -14.95 -0.02
C LEU A 74 -15.05 -13.74 -0.68
N PRO A 75 -15.64 -13.14 -1.73
CA PRO A 75 -15.17 -11.88 -2.30
C PRO A 75 -15.21 -10.74 -1.28
N TYR A 76 -14.21 -9.86 -1.31
CA TYR A 76 -14.18 -8.61 -0.54
C TYR A 76 -13.44 -7.54 -1.35
N ARG A 77 -13.81 -6.27 -1.17
CA ARG A 77 -13.20 -5.14 -1.89
C ARG A 77 -11.70 -5.02 -1.58
N ALA A 78 -10.88 -4.62 -2.56
CA ALA A 78 -9.49 -4.28 -2.29
C ALA A 78 -9.41 -3.01 -1.41
N GLY A 79 -8.24 -2.79 -0.80
CA GLY A 79 -7.91 -1.54 -0.11
C GLY A 79 -6.62 -0.98 -0.69
N ILE A 80 -6.68 0.25 -1.21
CA ILE A 80 -5.53 0.93 -1.80
C ILE A 80 -4.82 1.74 -0.71
N ARG A 81 -3.48 1.75 -0.72
CA ARG A 81 -2.65 2.53 0.20
C ARG A 81 -1.80 3.52 -0.58
N ALA A 82 -2.05 4.81 -0.40
CA ALA A 82 -1.22 5.88 -0.93
C ALA A 82 0.06 6.03 -0.09
N GLN A 83 0.95 5.04 -0.15
CA GLN A 83 2.23 5.08 0.56
C GLN A 83 3.28 5.83 -0.25
N ALA A 84 3.92 6.82 0.36
CA ALA A 84 4.97 7.60 -0.30
C ALA A 84 6.25 6.80 -0.53
N VAL A 85 6.99 7.20 -1.57
CA VAL A 85 8.26 6.59 -2.00
C VAL A 85 9.27 7.71 -2.18
N ASP A 86 10.51 7.53 -1.70
CA ASP A 86 11.59 8.51 -1.86
C ASP A 86 12.29 8.40 -3.23
N ARG A 87 13.16 9.38 -3.55
CA ARG A 87 13.96 9.41 -4.78
C ARG A 87 15.02 8.29 -4.89
N LYS A 88 15.07 7.37 -3.92
CA LYS A 88 15.93 6.18 -3.89
C LYS A 88 15.12 4.88 -4.01
N GLY A 89 13.80 4.97 -4.17
CA GLY A 89 12.90 3.81 -4.23
C GLY A 89 12.68 3.15 -2.86
N VAL A 90 12.75 3.91 -1.77
CA VAL A 90 12.48 3.44 -0.40
C VAL A 90 11.07 3.88 0.00
N LEU A 91 10.30 2.94 0.57
CA LEU A 91 8.99 3.23 1.15
C LEU A 91 9.15 4.14 2.37
N VAL A 92 8.34 5.21 2.46
CA VAL A 92 8.25 6.02 3.67
C VAL A 92 7.40 5.27 4.69
N HIS A 93 7.98 4.98 5.85
CA HIS A 93 7.35 4.18 6.91
C HIS A 93 6.68 5.02 8.01
N ASP A 94 6.98 6.32 8.05
CA ASP A 94 6.59 7.27 9.10
C ASP A 94 5.90 8.49 8.49
N PHE A 95 5.56 9.51 9.28
CA PHE A 95 4.95 10.74 8.78
C PHE A 95 5.83 11.47 7.77
N LYS A 96 5.20 11.99 6.71
CA LYS A 96 5.85 12.91 5.78
C LYS A 96 5.08 14.20 5.66
N PHE A 97 5.40 15.15 6.53
CA PHE A 97 4.98 16.53 6.38
C PHE A 97 5.74 17.20 5.22
N VAL A 98 5.01 18.07 4.50
CA VAL A 98 5.50 18.98 3.47
C VAL A 98 4.85 20.33 3.73
N GLU A 99 5.66 21.32 4.07
CA GLU A 99 5.21 22.66 4.46
C GLU A 99 5.40 23.66 3.31
N SER A 100 4.55 24.67 3.31
CA SER A 100 4.56 25.82 2.40
C SER A 100 4.05 27.05 3.14
N ASN A 101 4.25 28.25 2.60
CA ASN A 101 3.91 29.52 3.24
C ASN A 101 2.47 29.61 3.81
N HIS A 102 1.53 28.82 3.26
CA HIS A 102 0.10 28.87 3.61
C HIS A 102 -0.55 27.49 3.80
N ALA A 103 0.21 26.38 3.78
CA ALA A 103 -0.35 25.03 3.93
C ALA A 103 0.66 23.99 4.44
N LEU A 104 0.19 23.14 5.35
CA LEU A 104 0.85 21.92 5.84
C LEU A 104 0.19 20.69 5.18
N HIS A 105 0.95 19.91 4.43
CA HIS A 105 0.47 18.69 3.77
C HIS A 105 1.00 17.43 4.44
N VAL A 106 0.12 16.48 4.75
CA VAL A 106 0.48 15.14 5.25
C VAL A 106 0.64 14.19 4.06
N GLY A 107 1.83 14.18 3.45
CA GLY A 107 2.15 13.38 2.26
C GLY A 107 2.40 11.89 2.53
N ASN A 108 2.52 11.46 3.79
CA ASN A 108 2.53 10.05 4.20
C ASN A 108 2.09 9.92 5.66
N ALA A 109 1.44 8.80 6.00
CA ALA A 109 1.14 8.38 7.36
C ALA A 109 1.43 6.87 7.51
N PRO A 110 1.87 6.39 8.69
CA PRO A 110 2.11 4.98 8.95
C PRO A 110 0.80 4.20 8.92
N SER A 111 0.88 2.90 8.64
CA SER A 111 -0.27 1.99 8.72
C SER A 111 -0.25 1.23 10.05
N PRO A 112 -1.35 1.20 10.82
CA PRO A 112 -2.66 1.79 10.54
C PRO A 112 -2.75 3.25 11.03
N ALA A 113 -3.05 4.19 10.12
CA ALA A 113 -3.17 5.61 10.47
C ALA A 113 -4.28 5.88 11.51
N ALA A 114 -5.33 5.05 11.53
CA ALA A 114 -6.42 5.10 12.50
C ALA A 114 -5.94 4.91 13.96
N THR A 115 -4.93 4.04 14.20
CA THR A 115 -4.35 3.86 15.54
C THR A 115 -3.41 5.00 15.96
N SER A 116 -2.95 5.82 15.01
CA SER A 116 -2.09 6.98 15.27
C SER A 116 -2.83 8.32 15.14
N ALA A 117 -4.16 8.31 14.99
CA ALA A 117 -4.96 9.49 14.65
C ALA A 117 -4.85 10.64 15.66
N LEU A 118 -4.67 10.35 16.96
CA LEU A 118 -4.49 11.37 17.99
C LEU A 118 -3.07 11.97 17.96
N PRO A 119 -1.97 11.19 18.02
CA PRO A 119 -0.61 11.71 17.77
C PRO A 119 -0.45 12.50 16.46
N ILE A 120 -1.20 12.13 15.40
CA ILE A 120 -1.25 12.89 14.15
C ILE A 120 -1.85 14.28 14.36
N ALA A 121 -2.97 14.38 15.08
CA ALA A 121 -3.61 15.66 15.36
C ALA A 121 -2.70 16.56 16.22
N ASP A 122 -2.08 16.00 17.26
CA ASP A 122 -1.16 16.72 18.13
C ASP A 122 0.05 17.29 17.35
N GLU A 123 0.69 16.47 16.52
CA GLU A 123 1.83 16.87 15.67
C GLU A 123 1.44 17.87 14.57
N ILE A 124 0.20 17.82 14.06
CA ILE A 124 -0.34 18.83 13.12
C ILE A 124 -0.57 20.16 13.84
N ILE A 125 -1.12 20.13 15.06
CA ILE A 125 -1.37 21.34 15.87
C ILE A 125 -0.04 22.02 16.20
N ASN A 126 0.95 21.27 16.69
CA ASN A 126 2.30 21.78 17.02
C ASN A 126 3.10 22.34 15.84
N ARG A 127 2.61 22.19 14.59
CA ARG A 127 3.21 22.75 13.36
C ARG A 127 2.45 23.95 12.80
N LEU A 128 1.24 24.21 13.30
CA LEU A 128 0.34 25.27 12.82
C LEU A 128 0.12 26.39 13.84
N PHE A 129 0.43 26.13 15.12
CA PHE A 129 0.19 27.02 16.26
C PHE A 129 1.39 27.02 17.22
#